data_AF-A0A1F7ZY29-F1
#
_entry.id   AF-A0A1F7ZY29-F1
#
_cell.length_a   1.000
_cell.length_b   1.000
_cell.length_c   1.000
_cell.angle_alpha   90.00
_cell.angle_beta   90.00
_cell.angle_gamma   90.00
#
_symmetry.space_group_name_H-M   'P 1'
#
loop_
_entity.id
_entity.type
_entity.pdbx_description
1 polymer ?
#
loop_
_entity_poly.entity_id
_entity_poly.type
_entity_poly.pdbx_seq_one_letter_code
_entity_poly.pdbx_strand_id
1 'polypeptide(L)'
;MSSCESPHHKELRDALCAIKKDIEGLEPYQFDYSQLKTHNIYASLMDLNESSSIKPRFFMPCDASLLLINPDATYDQTRSAYNEFDSISPDFGRPIYCARWMISYFSYYIVASAIHSKDFILDELWSGVSTSDEPWRGLWEDEYLEYGTIKAHQVLLFSFMGPQHARVIEAYLSGTSFIMRTTPLFDLRKKDEALVKTFGQWYLGELTGNTKQLWKL
;
A
#
# COMPACT_ATOMS: atom_id res chain seq x y z
N MET A 1 46.79 -6.82 0.03
CA MET A 1 47.22 -5.81 1.02
C MET A 1 46.00 -5.51 1.89
N SER A 2 46.08 -5.81 3.20
CA SER A 2 45.00 -5.54 4.14
C SER A 2 45.00 -4.06 4.47
N SER A 3 44.02 -3.29 3.97
CA SER A 3 43.90 -1.88 4.36
C SER A 3 43.48 -1.81 5.82
N CYS A 4 44.31 -1.23 6.67
CA CYS A 4 43.93 -0.93 8.04
C CYS A 4 42.86 0.17 8.01
N GLU A 5 41.71 -0.07 8.65
CA GLU A 5 40.65 0.92 8.83
C GLU A 5 41.23 2.19 9.49
N SER A 6 40.91 3.38 8.97
CA SER A 6 41.39 4.63 9.58
C SER A 6 40.74 4.82 10.96
N PRO A 7 41.42 5.49 11.91
CA PRO A 7 40.85 5.74 13.25
C PRO A 7 39.47 6.43 13.19
N HIS A 8 39.32 7.39 12.28
CA HIS A 8 38.06 8.11 12.09
C HIS A 8 36.93 7.20 11.58
N HIS A 9 37.23 6.30 10.64
CA HIS A 9 36.24 5.35 10.14
C HIS A 9 35.80 4.35 11.22
N LYS A 10 36.75 3.93 12.08
CA LYS A 10 36.48 3.09 13.25
C LYS A 10 35.55 3.79 14.25
N GLU A 11 35.83 5.04 14.60
CA GLU A 11 34.99 5.84 15.50
C GLU A 11 33.56 5.99 14.95
N LEU A 12 33.43 6.28 13.66
CA LEU A 12 32.13 6.38 13.00
C LEU A 12 31.38 5.04 13.05
N ARG A 13 32.06 3.92 12.75
CA ARG A 13 31.46 2.59 12.81
C ARG A 13 30.98 2.24 14.22
N ASP A 14 31.79 2.55 15.24
CA ASP A 14 31.44 2.26 16.63
C ASP A 14 30.24 3.11 17.09
N ALA A 15 30.16 4.39 16.69
CA ALA A 15 29.01 5.25 16.93
C ALA A 15 27.73 4.72 16.24
N LEU A 16 27.81 4.31 14.97
CA LEU A 16 26.69 3.72 14.24
C LEU A 16 26.22 2.39 14.88
N CYS A 17 27.16 1.57 15.35
CA CYS A 17 26.84 0.34 16.07
C CYS A 17 26.13 0.62 17.40
N ALA A 18 26.52 1.67 18.12
CA ALA A 18 25.85 2.09 19.35
C ALA A 18 24.42 2.55 19.07
N ILE A 19 24.22 3.44 18.08
CA ILE A 19 22.88 3.90 17.67
C ILE A 19 22.00 2.72 17.24
N LYS A 20 22.56 1.79 16.44
CA LYS A 20 21.83 0.59 16.02
C LYS A 20 21.38 -0.23 17.22
N LYS A 21 22.28 -0.47 18.19
CA LYS A 21 21.97 -1.25 19.40
C LYS A 21 20.90 -0.56 20.25
N ASP A 22 20.97 0.76 20.36
CA ASP A 22 19.97 1.54 21.09
C ASP A 22 18.60 1.43 20.42
N ILE A 23 18.54 1.57 19.08
CA ILE A 23 17.29 1.40 18.31
C ILE A 23 16.75 -0.04 18.41
N GLU A 24 17.62 -1.05 18.31
CA GLU A 24 17.23 -2.47 18.45
C GLU A 24 16.76 -2.81 19.87
N GLY A 25 17.17 -2.02 20.88
CA GLY A 25 16.72 -2.14 22.27
C GLY A 25 15.45 -1.36 22.58
N LEU A 26 14.92 -0.54 21.66
CA LEU A 26 13.63 0.11 21.85
C LEU A 26 12.51 -0.92 21.77
N GLU A 27 11.59 -0.88 22.74
CA GLU A 27 10.38 -1.69 22.69
C GLU A 27 9.55 -1.32 21.45
N PRO A 28 9.07 -2.30 20.66
CA PRO A 28 8.16 -2.03 19.56
C PRO A 28 6.93 -1.30 20.09
N TYR A 29 6.71 -0.07 19.62
CA TYR A 29 5.54 0.68 20.00
C TYR A 29 4.28 -0.06 19.51
N GLN A 30 3.54 -0.66 20.45
CA GLN A 30 2.27 -1.31 20.15
C GLN A 30 1.19 -0.25 20.11
N PHE A 31 0.71 0.04 18.91
CA PHE A 31 -0.39 0.96 18.71
C PHE A 31 -1.73 0.21 18.81
N ASP A 32 -2.52 0.56 19.83
CA ASP A 32 -3.87 0.02 19.99
C ASP A 32 -4.84 0.73 19.05
N TYR A 33 -5.55 -0.04 18.21
CA TYR A 33 -6.56 0.46 17.30
C TYR A 33 -7.71 1.19 18.02
N SER A 34 -7.92 0.94 19.31
CA SER A 34 -8.90 1.69 20.11
C SER A 34 -8.55 3.18 20.20
N GLN A 35 -7.25 3.53 20.16
CA GLN A 35 -6.75 4.90 20.20
C GLN A 35 -7.09 5.66 18.92
N LEU A 36 -7.40 4.99 17.81
CA LEU A 36 -7.83 5.68 16.57
C LEU A 36 -9.09 6.52 16.79
N LYS A 37 -10.00 6.06 17.65
CA LYS A 37 -11.25 6.78 17.94
C LYS A 37 -11.02 8.12 18.62
N THR A 38 -9.96 8.27 19.42
CA THR A 38 -9.62 9.56 20.04
C THR A 38 -9.18 10.60 19.01
N HIS A 39 -8.84 10.16 17.79
CA HIS A 39 -8.46 11.00 16.67
C HIS A 39 -9.52 11.04 15.55
N ASN A 40 -10.77 10.65 15.84
CA ASN A 40 -11.84 10.52 14.85
C ASN A 40 -11.49 9.60 13.66
N ILE A 41 -10.58 8.63 13.88
CA ILE A 41 -10.25 7.60 12.91
C ILE A 41 -11.04 6.32 13.24
N TYR A 42 -11.78 5.83 12.26
CA TYR A 42 -12.58 4.62 12.39
C TYR A 42 -12.04 3.53 11.46
N ALA A 43 -11.44 2.51 12.06
CA ALA A 43 -11.00 1.32 11.36
C ALA A 43 -12.16 0.32 11.22
N SER A 44 -12.33 -0.27 10.03
CA SER A 44 -13.30 -1.34 9.78
C SER A 44 -12.78 -2.36 8.78
N LEU A 45 -13.37 -3.55 8.76
CA LEU A 45 -12.97 -4.62 7.84
C LEU A 45 -13.51 -4.37 6.43
N MET A 46 -12.76 -4.83 5.44
CA MET A 46 -13.10 -4.82 4.02
C MET A 46 -12.82 -6.19 3.40
N ASP A 47 -13.56 -6.52 2.35
CA ASP A 47 -13.37 -7.74 1.57
C ASP A 47 -13.31 -7.38 0.08
N LEU A 48 -12.34 -7.93 -0.65
CA LEU A 48 -12.17 -7.66 -2.07
C LEU A 48 -13.12 -8.48 -2.95
N ASN A 49 -13.93 -9.37 -2.37
CA ASN A 49 -14.95 -10.09 -3.10
C ASN A 49 -16.12 -9.16 -3.48
N GLU A 50 -16.42 -9.07 -4.78
CA GLU A 50 -17.49 -8.21 -5.30
C GLU A 50 -18.90 -8.55 -4.78
N SER A 51 -19.11 -9.80 -4.36
CA SER A 51 -20.36 -10.26 -3.75
C SER A 51 -20.48 -9.90 -2.26
N SER A 52 -19.40 -9.41 -1.65
CA SER A 52 -19.36 -9.05 -0.24
C SER A 52 -20.10 -7.74 0.03
N SER A 53 -20.85 -7.69 1.12
CA SER A 53 -21.51 -6.45 1.58
C SER A 53 -20.53 -5.41 2.13
N ILE A 54 -19.27 -5.81 2.38
CA ILE A 54 -18.21 -4.94 2.91
C ILE A 54 -17.11 -4.67 1.88
N LYS A 55 -17.43 -4.74 0.58
CA LYS A 55 -16.50 -4.39 -0.49
C LYS A 55 -16.03 -2.93 -0.47
N PRO A 56 -14.95 -2.58 -1.20
CA PRO A 56 -14.58 -1.19 -1.44
C PRO A 56 -15.76 -0.37 -1.95
N ARG A 57 -15.86 0.88 -1.48
CA ARG A 57 -16.97 1.78 -1.79
C ARG A 57 -16.68 2.67 -3.00
N PHE A 58 -15.44 3.10 -3.13
CA PHE A 58 -15.01 4.11 -4.13
C PHE A 58 -14.20 3.50 -5.28
N PHE A 59 -14.01 2.19 -5.27
CA PHE A 59 -13.21 1.47 -6.24
C PHE A 59 -13.97 0.21 -6.68
N MET A 60 -13.75 -0.18 -7.94
CA MET A 60 -14.21 -1.45 -8.49
C MET A 60 -13.07 -2.11 -9.24
N PRO A 61 -12.92 -3.44 -9.17
CA PRO A 61 -11.88 -4.14 -9.90
C PRO A 61 -12.10 -3.95 -11.41
N CYS A 62 -11.02 -3.87 -12.17
CA CYS A 62 -11.13 -3.96 -13.61
C CYS A 62 -11.51 -5.40 -14.02
N ASP A 63 -12.07 -5.53 -15.23
CA ASP A 63 -12.41 -6.82 -15.78
C ASP A 63 -11.15 -7.72 -15.86
N ALA A 64 -11.27 -8.96 -15.39
CA ALA A 64 -10.16 -9.92 -15.37
C ALA A 64 -9.57 -10.19 -16.77
N SER A 65 -10.33 -9.94 -17.84
CA SER A 65 -9.88 -10.05 -19.24
C SER A 65 -8.92 -8.92 -19.65
N LEU A 66 -8.91 -7.79 -18.93
CA LEU A 66 -7.95 -6.70 -19.13
C LEU A 66 -6.57 -7.03 -18.56
N LEU A 67 -6.48 -7.96 -17.61
CA LEU A 67 -5.22 -8.55 -17.16
C LEU A 67 -4.76 -9.60 -18.18
N LEU A 68 -4.15 -9.13 -19.26
CA LEU A 68 -3.73 -9.96 -20.39
C LEU A 68 -2.56 -10.91 -20.09
N ILE A 69 -2.03 -10.88 -18.87
CA ILE A 69 -0.94 -11.72 -18.40
C ILE A 69 -1.39 -12.41 -17.11
N ASN A 70 -1.28 -13.75 -17.08
CA ASN A 70 -1.47 -14.51 -15.86
C ASN A 70 -0.15 -14.55 -15.08
N PRO A 71 -0.18 -14.41 -13.73
CA PRO A 71 1.01 -14.48 -12.89
C PRO A 71 1.45 -15.94 -12.67
N ASP A 72 1.55 -16.71 -13.75
CA ASP A 72 1.89 -18.13 -13.75
C ASP A 72 3.42 -18.38 -13.84
N ALA A 73 3.82 -19.65 -13.87
CA ALA A 73 5.24 -20.01 -13.99
C ALA A 73 5.90 -19.49 -15.28
N THR A 74 5.15 -19.32 -16.37
CA THR A 74 5.67 -18.77 -17.64
C THR A 74 6.00 -17.28 -17.49
N TYR A 75 5.12 -16.54 -16.83
CA TYR A 75 5.39 -15.14 -16.47
C TYR A 75 6.65 -15.01 -15.60
N ASP A 76 6.74 -15.85 -14.56
CA ASP A 76 7.87 -15.83 -13.62
C ASP A 76 9.21 -16.14 -14.30
N GLN A 77 9.23 -17.04 -15.28
CA GLN A 77 10.44 -17.39 -16.05
C GLN A 77 10.87 -16.30 -17.04
N THR A 78 9.92 -15.56 -17.61
CA THR A 78 10.19 -14.62 -18.72
C THR A 78 10.38 -13.18 -18.26
N ARG A 79 9.93 -12.82 -17.05
CA ARG A 79 10.00 -11.44 -16.54
C ARG A 79 10.62 -11.33 -15.17
N SER A 80 9.88 -11.68 -14.13
CA SER A 80 10.29 -11.51 -12.74
C SER A 80 9.75 -12.66 -11.93
N ALA A 81 10.65 -13.49 -11.41
CA ALA A 81 10.26 -14.63 -10.60
C ALA A 81 9.71 -14.18 -9.24
N TYR A 82 8.66 -14.86 -8.79
CA TYR A 82 8.20 -14.72 -7.42
C TYR A 82 9.23 -15.34 -6.47
N ASN A 83 9.65 -14.59 -5.46
CA ASN A 83 10.61 -15.07 -4.47
C ASN A 83 9.84 -15.61 -3.26
N GLU A 84 9.63 -16.93 -3.18
CA GLU A 84 8.97 -17.53 -2.02
C GLU A 84 9.84 -17.38 -0.76
N PHE A 85 9.21 -17.05 0.38
CA PHE A 85 9.89 -16.76 1.63
C PHE A 85 10.85 -17.89 2.07
N ASP A 86 10.42 -19.15 1.94
CA ASP A 86 11.20 -20.32 2.35
C ASP A 86 12.37 -20.62 1.40
N SER A 87 12.36 -20.06 0.18
CA SER A 87 13.43 -20.24 -0.84
C SER A 87 14.51 -19.17 -0.74
N ILE A 88 14.30 -18.15 0.10
CA ILE A 88 15.18 -17.00 0.25
C ILE A 88 16.31 -17.31 1.25
N SER A 89 17.53 -16.85 0.97
CA SER A 89 18.62 -16.89 1.96
C SER A 89 18.23 -16.14 3.24
N PRO A 90 18.52 -16.67 4.45
CA PRO A 90 18.20 -16.03 5.73
C PRO A 90 18.63 -14.56 5.83
N ASP A 91 19.71 -14.17 5.14
CA ASP A 91 20.22 -12.79 5.10
C ASP A 91 19.20 -11.80 4.52
N PHE A 92 18.31 -12.26 3.64
CA PHE A 92 17.26 -11.48 3.02
C PHE A 92 15.86 -11.74 3.60
N GLY A 93 15.76 -12.57 4.65
CA GLY A 93 14.51 -12.80 5.38
C GLY A 93 14.03 -11.60 6.21
N ARG A 94 14.76 -10.48 6.20
CA ARG A 94 14.37 -9.27 6.96
C ARG A 94 13.10 -8.66 6.36
N PRO A 95 12.18 -8.14 7.21
CA PRO A 95 10.91 -7.58 6.76
C PRO A 95 11.00 -6.55 5.62
N ILE A 96 12.04 -5.71 5.63
CA ILE A 96 12.24 -4.69 4.59
C ILE A 96 12.55 -5.31 3.21
N TYR A 97 13.37 -6.35 3.14
CA TYR A 97 13.71 -7.00 1.87
C TYR A 97 12.50 -7.74 1.30
N CYS A 98 11.80 -8.43 2.19
CA CYS A 98 10.55 -9.10 1.89
C CYS A 98 9.49 -8.16 1.31
N ALA A 99 9.26 -7.02 1.96
CA ALA A 99 8.33 -6.00 1.47
C ALA A 99 8.78 -5.45 0.11
N ARG A 100 10.08 -5.16 -0.07
CA ARG A 100 10.63 -4.68 -1.34
C ARG A 100 10.46 -5.67 -2.48
N TRP A 101 10.62 -6.97 -2.24
CA TRP A 101 10.41 -7.97 -3.27
C TRP A 101 8.95 -8.11 -3.67
N MET A 102 8.01 -8.06 -2.71
CA MET A 102 6.59 -8.00 -3.06
C MET A 102 6.29 -6.75 -3.87
N ILE A 103 6.72 -5.56 -3.42
CA ILE A 103 6.53 -4.32 -4.16
C ILE A 103 7.06 -4.45 -5.60
N SER A 104 8.28 -4.97 -5.78
CA SER A 104 8.85 -5.20 -7.09
C SER A 104 8.00 -6.14 -7.93
N TYR A 105 7.67 -7.33 -7.42
CA TYR A 105 6.90 -8.33 -8.17
C TYR A 105 5.53 -7.79 -8.62
N PHE A 106 4.77 -7.22 -7.68
CA PHE A 106 3.45 -6.65 -7.97
C PHE A 106 3.55 -5.48 -8.94
N SER A 107 4.55 -4.59 -8.78
CA SER A 107 4.76 -3.46 -9.71
C SER A 107 5.06 -3.94 -11.12
N TYR A 108 5.94 -4.95 -11.27
CA TYR A 108 6.23 -5.54 -12.58
C TYR A 108 5.00 -6.20 -13.19
N TYR A 109 4.22 -6.94 -12.38
CA TYR A 109 3.00 -7.60 -12.84
C TYR A 109 1.94 -6.60 -13.31
N ILE A 110 1.72 -5.54 -12.54
CA ILE A 110 0.79 -4.46 -12.87
C ILE A 110 1.22 -3.76 -14.15
N VAL A 111 2.48 -3.34 -14.25
CA VAL A 111 3.01 -2.67 -15.46
C VAL A 111 2.94 -3.60 -16.67
N ALA A 112 3.26 -4.88 -16.49
CA ALA A 112 3.15 -5.89 -17.53
C ALA A 112 1.71 -6.03 -18.02
N SER A 113 0.74 -6.05 -17.11
CA SER A 113 -0.67 -6.14 -17.46
C SER A 113 -1.17 -4.87 -18.15
N ALA A 114 -0.79 -3.69 -17.64
CA ALA A 114 -1.19 -2.39 -18.17
C ALA A 114 -0.64 -2.12 -19.58
N ILE A 115 0.64 -2.39 -19.84
CA ILE A 115 1.26 -2.19 -21.18
C ILE A 115 0.56 -3.02 -22.26
N HIS A 116 0.04 -4.18 -21.89
CA HIS A 116 -0.60 -5.09 -22.84
C HIS A 116 -2.08 -4.78 -23.01
N SER A 117 -2.69 -4.01 -22.09
CA SER A 117 -4.09 -3.59 -22.18
C SER A 117 -4.33 -2.70 -23.40
N LYS A 118 -5.42 -2.95 -24.13
CA LYS A 118 -5.83 -2.16 -25.29
C LYS A 118 -6.32 -0.75 -24.90
N ASP A 119 -6.72 -0.58 -23.64
CA ASP A 119 -7.37 0.61 -23.11
C ASP A 119 -6.47 1.36 -22.12
N PHE A 120 -5.17 1.51 -22.45
CA PHE A 120 -4.22 2.24 -21.62
C PHE A 120 -4.59 3.73 -21.52
N ILE A 121 -5.45 4.06 -20.57
CA ILE A 121 -5.82 5.43 -20.25
C ILE A 121 -5.74 5.59 -18.73
N LEU A 122 -4.56 6.00 -18.26
CA LEU A 122 -4.36 6.57 -16.92
C LEU A 122 -4.98 7.98 -16.78
N ASP A 123 -5.69 8.45 -17.80
CA ASP A 123 -5.98 9.87 -18.04
C ASP A 123 -7.18 10.40 -17.21
N GLU A 124 -7.99 9.54 -16.60
CA GLU A 124 -9.12 9.95 -15.73
C GLU A 124 -8.90 9.72 -14.24
N LEU A 125 -7.79 9.10 -13.85
CA LEU A 125 -7.58 8.75 -12.45
C LEU A 125 -7.25 10.02 -11.64
N TRP A 126 -7.95 10.20 -10.52
CA TRP A 126 -7.69 11.21 -9.47
C TRP A 126 -8.24 12.63 -9.73
N SER A 127 -9.55 12.81 -9.62
CA SER A 127 -10.09 14.13 -9.25
C SER A 127 -10.35 14.19 -7.75
N GLY A 128 -9.42 14.80 -7.00
CA GLY A 128 -9.60 15.07 -5.57
C GLY A 128 -10.75 16.04 -5.30
N VAL A 129 -11.32 15.94 -4.10
CA VAL A 129 -12.34 16.86 -3.58
C VAL A 129 -11.65 18.13 -3.11
N SER A 130 -12.13 19.29 -3.54
CA SER A 130 -11.57 20.55 -3.06
C SER A 130 -11.82 20.72 -1.57
N THR A 131 -10.79 21.02 -0.79
CA THR A 131 -10.92 21.37 0.63
C THR A 131 -11.55 22.76 0.81
N SER A 132 -11.72 23.52 -0.27
CA SER A 132 -12.45 24.80 -0.30
C SER A 132 -13.97 24.65 -0.45
N ASP A 133 -14.47 23.46 -0.77
CA ASP A 133 -15.90 23.24 -1.02
C ASP A 133 -16.62 22.78 0.26
N GLU A 134 -17.90 23.15 0.42
CA GLU A 134 -18.74 22.67 1.54
C GLU A 134 -18.81 21.13 1.58
N PRO A 135 -18.71 20.48 2.75
CA PRO A 135 -18.65 21.03 4.12
C PRO A 135 -17.22 21.14 4.68
N TRP A 136 -16.19 21.13 3.83
CA TRP A 136 -14.77 21.10 4.23
C TRP A 136 -14.17 22.49 4.47
N ARG A 137 -15.01 23.53 4.40
CA ARG A 137 -14.63 24.92 4.57
C ARG A 137 -13.95 25.10 5.94
N GLY A 138 -12.69 25.54 5.93
CA GLY A 138 -11.89 25.77 7.14
C GLY A 138 -10.77 24.76 7.42
N LEU A 139 -10.67 23.64 6.69
CA LEU A 139 -9.49 22.73 6.77
C LEU A 139 -8.18 23.40 6.30
N TRP A 140 -8.29 24.49 5.56
CA TRP A 140 -7.18 25.23 4.96
C TRP A 140 -6.71 26.42 5.82
N GLU A 141 -7.41 26.75 6.92
CA GLU A 141 -7.27 28.05 7.60
C GLU A 141 -6.82 27.98 9.07
N ASP A 142 -6.12 26.93 9.50
CA ASP A 142 -5.46 26.92 10.82
C ASP A 142 -3.93 27.07 10.67
N GLU A 143 -3.48 28.32 10.76
CA GLU A 143 -2.13 28.82 11.10
C GLU A 143 -0.91 28.44 10.21
N TYR A 144 -0.95 27.38 9.40
CA TYR A 144 0.23 26.89 8.66
C TYR A 144 -0.08 26.52 7.19
N LEU A 145 -0.15 27.55 6.34
CA LEU A 145 -0.42 27.45 4.89
C LEU A 145 0.59 26.56 4.13
N GLU A 146 1.79 26.33 4.64
CA GLU A 146 2.78 25.48 3.99
C GLU A 146 2.47 23.96 4.04
N TYR A 147 1.52 23.52 4.87
CA TYR A 147 1.20 22.08 5.05
C TYR A 147 -0.18 21.65 4.55
N GLY A 148 -1.06 22.59 4.19
CA GLY A 148 -2.40 22.21 3.76
C GLY A 148 -2.47 21.86 2.28
N THR A 149 -3.40 20.97 1.98
CA THR A 149 -3.73 20.54 0.63
C THR A 149 -5.04 21.17 0.21
N ILE A 150 -5.10 21.69 -1.01
CA ILE A 150 -6.36 22.15 -1.62
C ILE A 150 -7.27 20.98 -2.04
N LYS A 151 -6.79 19.73 -1.97
CA LYS A 151 -7.51 18.54 -2.40
C LYS A 151 -7.38 17.37 -1.42
N ALA A 152 -8.50 16.80 -1.00
CA ALA A 152 -8.56 15.51 -0.34
C ALA A 152 -8.90 14.42 -1.37
N HIS A 153 -8.18 13.30 -1.35
CA HIS A 153 -8.40 12.18 -2.28
C HIS A 153 -8.86 10.95 -1.50
N GLN A 154 -9.84 10.22 -2.04
CA GLN A 154 -10.04 8.83 -1.63
C GLN A 154 -8.87 8.02 -2.18
N VAL A 155 -8.32 7.14 -1.34
CA VAL A 155 -7.10 6.40 -1.67
C VAL A 155 -7.33 4.91 -1.46
N LEU A 156 -6.85 4.11 -2.41
CA LEU A 156 -6.68 2.66 -2.28
C LEU A 156 -5.18 2.38 -2.18
N LEU A 157 -4.73 1.93 -1.01
CA LEU A 157 -3.32 1.63 -0.74
C LEU A 157 -3.09 0.13 -0.65
N PHE A 158 -2.00 -0.32 -1.27
CA PHE A 158 -1.48 -1.67 -1.12
C PHE A 158 -0.33 -1.64 -0.12
N SER A 159 -0.54 -2.27 1.04
CA SER A 159 0.41 -2.32 2.15
C SER A 159 1.13 -3.67 2.13
N PHE A 160 2.43 -3.64 1.82
CA PHE A 160 3.32 -4.80 1.80
C PHE A 160 4.19 -4.83 3.06
N MET A 161 4.11 -5.90 3.83
CA MET A 161 4.76 -6.04 5.13
C MET A 161 5.56 -7.34 5.21
N GLY A 162 6.64 -7.36 5.98
CA GLY A 162 7.37 -8.60 6.21
C GLY A 162 6.59 -9.61 7.06
N PRO A 163 6.96 -10.91 7.03
CA PRO A 163 7.91 -11.55 6.13
C PRO A 163 7.47 -11.71 4.67
N GLN A 164 6.18 -11.69 4.33
CA GLN A 164 5.66 -11.61 2.95
C GLN A 164 4.14 -11.58 3.05
N HIS A 165 3.64 -10.47 3.58
CA HIS A 165 2.24 -10.24 3.82
C HIS A 165 1.76 -9.01 3.09
N ALA A 166 0.52 -9.03 2.63
CA ALA A 166 -0.08 -7.86 2.00
C ALA A 166 -1.49 -7.60 2.50
N ARG A 167 -1.93 -6.35 2.42
CA ARG A 167 -3.33 -5.96 2.60
C ARG A 167 -3.63 -4.75 1.73
N VAL A 168 -4.90 -4.63 1.37
CA VAL A 168 -5.47 -3.43 0.74
C VAL A 168 -6.18 -2.59 1.80
N ILE A 169 -5.98 -1.28 1.72
CA ILE A 169 -6.55 -0.26 2.60
C ILE A 169 -7.30 0.75 1.73
N GLU A 170 -8.61 0.87 1.90
CA GLU A 170 -9.40 1.98 1.36
C GLU A 170 -9.53 3.03 2.46
N ALA A 171 -9.16 4.28 2.18
CA ALA A 171 -9.31 5.36 3.14
C ALA A 171 -9.94 6.61 2.54
N TYR A 172 -10.82 7.25 3.32
CA TYR A 172 -11.57 8.43 2.92
C TYR A 172 -12.09 9.21 4.13
N LEU A 173 -12.38 10.49 3.93
CA LEU A 173 -13.04 11.32 4.94
C LEU A 173 -14.57 11.15 4.84
N SER A 174 -15.24 11.01 5.98
CA SER A 174 -16.70 10.99 6.11
C SER A 174 -17.06 11.87 7.30
N GLY A 175 -17.58 13.06 7.02
CA GLY A 175 -17.86 14.06 8.05
C GLY A 175 -16.55 14.62 8.57
N THR A 176 -16.48 14.83 9.86
CA THR A 176 -15.24 15.14 10.57
C THR A 176 -14.40 13.88 10.87
N SER A 177 -14.80 12.72 10.35
CA SER A 177 -14.18 11.43 10.68
C SER A 177 -13.38 10.87 9.50
N PHE A 178 -12.24 10.26 9.78
CA PHE A 178 -11.44 9.54 8.81
C PHE A 178 -11.78 8.05 8.87
N ILE A 179 -12.26 7.49 7.77
CA ILE A 179 -12.63 6.08 7.69
C ILE A 179 -11.48 5.33 7.03
N MET A 180 -10.96 4.31 7.72
CA MET A 180 -9.94 3.40 7.20
C MET A 180 -10.53 1.99 7.13
N ARG A 181 -10.73 1.47 5.92
CA ARG A 181 -11.25 0.13 5.68
C ARG A 181 -10.10 -0.77 5.26
N THR A 182 -9.89 -1.87 5.96
CA THR A 182 -8.74 -2.76 5.72
C THR A 182 -9.19 -4.17 5.44
N THR A 183 -8.60 -4.80 4.44
CA THR A 183 -8.65 -6.25 4.28
C THR A 183 -7.89 -6.96 5.42
N PRO A 184 -8.17 -8.25 5.67
CA PRO A 184 -7.26 -9.09 6.44
C PRO A 184 -5.86 -9.08 5.84
N LEU A 185 -4.88 -9.43 6.66
CA LEU A 185 -3.53 -9.59 6.19
C LEU A 185 -3.40 -10.92 5.43
N PHE A 186 -3.15 -10.86 4.13
CA PHE A 186 -2.95 -12.03 3.29
C PHE A 186 -1.52 -12.56 3.46
N ASP A 187 -1.40 -13.87 3.62
CA ASP A 187 -0.12 -14.58 3.66
C ASP A 187 0.32 -14.93 2.25
N LEU A 188 1.40 -14.26 1.81
CA LEU A 188 2.00 -14.40 0.50
C LEU A 188 3.41 -14.98 0.61
N ARG A 189 3.75 -15.68 1.70
CA ARG A 189 5.05 -16.38 1.79
C ARG A 189 5.25 -17.42 0.67
N LYS A 190 4.14 -17.90 0.11
CA LYS A 190 4.07 -18.67 -1.13
C LYS A 190 3.24 -17.90 -2.13
N LYS A 191 3.55 -18.07 -3.42
CA LYS A 191 2.79 -17.38 -4.48
C LYS A 191 1.34 -17.86 -4.49
N ASP A 192 0.42 -16.90 -4.39
CA ASP A 192 -1.00 -17.10 -4.67
C ASP A 192 -1.35 -16.36 -5.96
N GLU A 193 -1.43 -17.11 -7.06
CA GLU A 193 -1.69 -16.54 -8.39
C GLU A 193 -3.06 -15.86 -8.48
N ALA A 194 -4.06 -16.40 -7.79
CA ALA A 194 -5.41 -15.84 -7.78
C ALA A 194 -5.42 -14.51 -7.04
N LEU A 195 -4.78 -14.44 -5.87
CA LEU A 195 -4.67 -13.22 -5.10
C LEU A 195 -3.84 -12.14 -5.80
N VAL A 196 -2.73 -12.52 -6.45
CA VAL A 196 -1.92 -11.60 -7.28
C VAL A 196 -2.78 -11.00 -8.40
N LYS A 197 -3.57 -11.85 -9.08
CA LYS A 197 -4.49 -11.40 -10.12
C LYS A 197 -5.55 -10.46 -9.56
N THR A 198 -6.19 -10.81 -8.45
CA THR A 198 -7.15 -9.93 -7.74
C THR A 198 -6.53 -8.58 -7.42
N PHE A 199 -5.32 -8.54 -6.87
CA PHE A 199 -4.62 -7.29 -6.58
C PHE A 199 -4.37 -6.45 -7.85
N GLY A 200 -4.00 -7.11 -8.95
CA GLY A 200 -3.89 -6.46 -10.26
C GLY A 200 -5.20 -5.83 -10.72
N GLN A 201 -6.33 -6.53 -10.56
CA GLN A 201 -7.64 -6.02 -10.95
C GLN A 201 -8.03 -4.80 -10.12
N TRP A 202 -7.78 -4.81 -8.82
CA TRP A 202 -8.08 -3.69 -7.93
C TRP A 202 -7.14 -2.50 -8.14
N TYR A 203 -5.87 -2.74 -8.47
CA TYR A 203 -4.91 -1.67 -8.74
C TYR A 203 -5.21 -0.95 -10.05
N LEU A 204 -5.57 -1.70 -11.09
CA LEU A 204 -5.97 -1.17 -12.40
C LEU A 204 -7.48 -0.88 -12.48
N GLY A 205 -8.17 -0.98 -11.35
CA GLY A 205 -9.60 -0.78 -11.23
C GLY A 205 -9.99 0.68 -11.39
N GLU A 206 -11.25 0.89 -11.78
CA GLU A 206 -11.82 2.22 -11.92
C GLU A 206 -12.33 2.74 -10.58
N LEU A 207 -12.38 4.07 -10.47
CA LEU A 207 -13.10 4.74 -9.41
C LEU A 207 -14.60 4.54 -9.62
N THR A 208 -15.32 4.24 -8.54
CA THR A 208 -16.78 4.13 -8.58
C THR A 208 -17.45 5.18 -7.73
N GLY A 209 -18.65 5.57 -8.18
CA GLY A 209 -19.44 6.59 -7.52
C GLY A 209 -18.95 8.00 -7.82
N ASN A 210 -19.53 8.98 -7.14
CA ASN A 210 -19.12 10.36 -7.27
C ASN A 210 -18.04 10.65 -6.21
N THR A 211 -16.77 10.64 -6.61
CA THR A 211 -15.64 10.98 -5.73
C THR A 211 -15.75 12.41 -5.17
N LYS A 212 -16.61 13.26 -5.74
CA LYS A 212 -16.92 14.63 -5.29
C LYS A 212 -18.14 14.74 -4.35
N GLN A 213 -18.94 13.69 -4.17
CA GLN A 213 -20.10 13.70 -3.25
C GLN A 213 -19.88 12.72 -2.10
N LEU A 214 -19.26 13.23 -1.03
CA LEU A 214 -18.92 12.48 0.18
C LEU A 214 -20.12 12.13 1.09
N TRP A 215 -21.38 12.37 0.66
CA TRP A 215 -22.53 12.55 1.56
C TRP A 215 -23.88 11.95 1.13
N LYS A 216 -23.96 11.16 0.06
CA LYS A 216 -25.21 10.47 -0.31
C LYS A 216 -25.08 8.96 -0.15
N LEU A 217 -24.90 8.52 1.09
CA LEU A 217 -25.20 7.16 1.55
C LEU A 217 -25.83 7.23 2.93
#